data_AF-A0A7G9SDU6-F1
#
_entry.id   AF-A0A7G9SDU6-F1
#
_cell.length_a   1.000
_cell.length_b   1.000
_cell.length_c   1.000
_cell.angle_alpha   90.00
_cell.angle_beta   90.00
_cell.angle_gamma   90.00
#
_symmetry.space_group_name_H-M   'P 1'
#
loop_
_entity.id
_entity.type
_entity.pdbx_description
1 polymer ?
#
loop_
_entity_poly.entity_id
_entity_poly.type
_entity_poly.pdbx_seq_one_letter_code
_entity_poly.pdbx_strand_id
1 'polypeptide(L)'
;MPDRSRMRATAVQMRYGFADALVAADIKAPPADLAAVAPLAHRPFVDRPMPAVVAADPARVERWNAFAQAATAYATLSPLGECVVRANPGAALRLLRTPVESDEEKNAIGGLGTALTGCVATGAPLSVNRFALRGTIALNFYRLAMAPRVTAAGAN
;
A
#
# COMPACT_ATOMS: atom_id res chain seq x y z
N MET A 1 1.76 -10.90 -37.46
CA MET A 1 1.27 -11.18 -36.09
C MET A 1 1.81 -10.08 -35.20
N PRO A 2 0.97 -9.27 -34.52
CA PRO A 2 1.48 -8.28 -33.60
C PRO A 2 2.19 -9.01 -32.45
N ASP A 3 3.43 -8.57 -32.18
CA ASP A 3 4.23 -9.00 -31.04
C ASP A 3 3.37 -8.90 -29.77
N ARG A 4 3.16 -10.03 -29.08
CA ARG A 4 2.39 -10.06 -27.84
C ARG A 4 3.20 -9.31 -26.80
N SER A 5 2.97 -7.99 -26.72
CA SER A 5 3.50 -7.11 -25.70
C SER A 5 3.31 -7.78 -24.35
N ARG A 6 4.41 -8.30 -23.80
CA ARG A 6 4.37 -8.97 -22.50
C ARG A 6 4.10 -7.86 -21.48
N MET A 7 2.88 -7.81 -20.95
CA MET A 7 2.55 -6.93 -19.84
C MET A 7 3.52 -7.24 -18.68
N ARG A 8 4.34 -6.25 -18.31
CA ARG A 8 5.27 -6.37 -17.18
C ARG A 8 4.70 -5.58 -16.02
N ALA A 9 4.30 -6.27 -14.97
CA ALA A 9 3.96 -5.64 -13.69
C ALA A 9 5.23 -5.40 -12.88
N THR A 10 5.33 -4.24 -12.24
CA THR A 10 6.39 -3.99 -11.25
C THR A 10 6.13 -4.82 -9.99
N ALA A 11 7.18 -5.03 -9.18
CA ALA A 11 7.03 -5.76 -7.91
C ALA A 11 6.01 -5.10 -6.96
N VAL A 12 5.86 -3.77 -7.01
CA VAL A 12 4.87 -3.04 -6.21
C VAL A 12 3.45 -3.33 -6.70
N GLN A 13 3.22 -3.29 -8.02
CA GLN A 13 1.92 -3.63 -8.61
C GLN A 13 1.49 -5.06 -8.26
N MET A 14 2.41 -6.02 -8.34
CA MET A 14 2.13 -7.41 -7.96
C MET A 14 1.74 -7.52 -6.48
N ARG A 15 2.47 -6.87 -5.56
CA ARG A 15 2.13 -6.88 -4.13
C ARG A 15 0.75 -6.31 -3.85
N TYR A 16 0.42 -5.19 -4.49
CA TYR A 16 -0.88 -4.55 -4.33
C TYR A 16 -2.02 -5.42 -4.85
N GLY A 17 -1.86 -6.00 -6.05
CA GLY A 17 -2.86 -6.92 -6.61
C GLY A 17 -3.06 -8.16 -5.75
N PHE A 18 -1.99 -8.78 -5.26
CA PHE A 18 -2.10 -9.94 -4.36
C PHE A 18 -2.77 -9.57 -3.04
N ALA A 19 -2.42 -8.42 -2.44
CA ALA A 19 -3.05 -7.99 -1.22
C ALA A 19 -4.56 -7.73 -1.39
N ASP A 20 -4.96 -7.08 -2.49
CA ASP A 20 -6.37 -6.83 -2.81
C ASP A 20 -7.14 -8.16 -2.94
N ALA A 21 -6.57 -9.12 -3.68
CA ALA A 21 -7.15 -10.45 -3.84
C ALA A 21 -7.26 -11.21 -2.51
N LEU A 22 -6.22 -11.13 -1.65
CA LEU A 22 -6.22 -11.78 -0.34
C LEU A 22 -7.25 -11.15 0.61
N VAL A 23 -7.43 -9.83 0.60
CA VAL A 23 -8.50 -9.18 1.36
C VAL A 23 -9.87 -9.68 0.88
N ALA A 24 -10.10 -9.72 -0.44
CA ALA A 24 -11.36 -10.20 -0.99
C ALA A 24 -11.64 -11.68 -0.63
N ALA A 25 -10.61 -12.52 -0.67
CA ALA A 25 -10.70 -13.94 -0.35
C ALA A 25 -10.97 -14.18 1.14
N ASP A 26 -10.14 -13.60 2.00
CA ASP A 26 -10.00 -14.03 3.40
C ASP A 26 -10.81 -13.16 4.38
N ILE A 27 -11.12 -11.91 4.02
CA ILE A 27 -11.64 -10.92 4.99
C ILE A 27 -13.13 -10.63 4.76
N LYS A 28 -13.96 -11.14 5.67
CA LYS A 28 -15.42 -10.95 5.64
C LYS A 28 -15.93 -9.77 6.46
N ALA A 29 -15.17 -9.31 7.44
CA ALA A 29 -15.50 -8.16 8.26
C ALA A 29 -14.23 -7.36 8.60
N PRO A 30 -14.35 -6.05 8.90
CA PRO A 30 -13.21 -5.28 9.38
C PRO A 30 -12.61 -5.92 10.64
N PRO A 31 -11.28 -6.05 10.76
CA PRO A 31 -10.67 -6.63 11.95
C PRO A 31 -11.08 -5.84 13.19
N ALA A 32 -11.65 -6.53 14.19
CA ALA A 32 -11.82 -5.96 15.52
C ALA A 32 -10.44 -5.69 16.13
N ASP A 33 -10.38 -4.78 17.11
CA ASP A 33 -9.22 -4.57 18.00
C ASP A 33 -7.90 -4.24 17.30
N LEU A 34 -7.92 -3.48 16.19
CA LEU A 34 -6.69 -3.00 15.55
C LEU A 34 -5.78 -2.23 16.52
N ALA A 35 -6.35 -1.63 17.58
CA ALA A 35 -5.58 -0.98 18.65
C ALA A 35 -4.62 -1.95 19.38
N ALA A 36 -4.93 -3.25 19.42
CA ALA A 36 -4.07 -4.28 20.02
C ALA A 36 -2.99 -4.80 19.04
N VAL A 37 -2.94 -4.32 17.80
CA VAL A 37 -1.88 -4.64 16.84
C VAL A 37 -0.79 -3.58 16.95
N ALA A 38 0.44 -4.00 17.26
CA ALA A 38 1.61 -3.11 17.24
C ALA A 38 1.76 -2.41 15.87
N PRO A 39 2.35 -1.20 15.79
CA PRO A 39 2.62 -0.55 14.52
C PRO A 39 3.36 -1.48 13.54
N LEU A 40 2.93 -1.51 12.28
CA LEU A 40 3.57 -2.39 11.32
C LEU A 40 5.01 -1.92 11.05
N ALA A 41 5.92 -2.87 10.90
CA ALA A 41 7.25 -2.56 10.40
C ALA A 41 7.18 -2.09 8.94
N HIS A 42 7.27 -0.78 8.71
CA HIS A 42 7.47 -0.21 7.39
C HIS A 42 8.97 -0.08 7.13
N ARG A 43 9.48 -0.77 6.10
CA ARG A 43 10.88 -0.63 5.72
C ARG A 43 11.04 0.67 4.95
N PRO A 44 11.79 1.67 5.46
CA PRO A 44 12.12 2.85 4.67
C PRO A 44 12.91 2.39 3.45
N PHE A 45 12.65 3.01 2.30
CA PHE A 45 13.59 2.92 1.19
C PHE A 45 14.74 3.88 1.50
N VAL A 46 15.76 3.38 2.18
CA VAL A 46 17.05 4.06 2.23
C VAL A 46 17.65 4.01 0.83
N ASP A 47 18.12 5.14 0.33
CA ASP A 47 18.78 5.22 -0.97
C ASP A 47 19.97 4.27 -0.94
N ARG A 48 19.82 3.11 -1.59
CA ARG A 48 20.92 2.15 -1.69
C ARG A 48 21.80 2.65 -2.81
N PRO A 49 23.11 2.78 -2.61
CA PRO A 49 24.00 3.16 -3.70
C PRO A 49 23.86 2.16 -4.85
N MET A 50 23.77 2.68 -6.06
CA MET A 50 23.68 1.86 -7.27
C MET A 50 24.91 0.95 -7.38
N PRO A 51 24.75 -0.37 -7.56
CA PRO A 51 25.89 -1.27 -7.71
C PRO A 51 26.74 -0.91 -8.94
N ALA A 52 28.06 -1.02 -8.85
CA ALA A 52 28.96 -0.71 -9.98
C ALA A 52 28.63 -1.52 -11.25
N VAL A 53 28.21 -2.78 -11.10
CA VAL A 53 27.77 -3.66 -12.20
C VAL A 53 26.47 -3.22 -12.88
N VAL A 54 25.66 -2.40 -12.21
CA VAL A 54 24.47 -1.75 -12.77
C VAL A 54 24.89 -0.47 -13.48
N ALA A 55 25.78 0.33 -12.87
CA ALA A 55 26.27 1.58 -13.42
C ALA A 55 27.01 1.42 -14.76
N ALA A 56 27.60 0.25 -15.02
CA ALA A 56 28.33 -0.03 -16.26
C ALA A 56 27.45 -0.25 -17.51
N ASP A 57 26.13 -0.37 -17.38
CA ASP A 57 25.20 -0.67 -18.48
C ASP A 57 23.99 0.28 -18.43
N PRO A 58 23.82 1.20 -19.42
CA PRO A 58 22.73 2.18 -19.42
C PRO A 58 21.32 1.57 -19.28
N ALA A 59 21.10 0.39 -19.88
CA ALA A 59 19.79 -0.27 -19.78
C ALA A 59 19.54 -0.83 -18.37
N ARG A 60 20.60 -1.16 -17.62
CA ARG A 60 20.49 -1.52 -16.18
C ARG A 60 20.27 -0.29 -15.31
N VAL A 61 20.94 0.82 -15.62
CA VAL A 61 20.73 2.10 -14.92
C VAL A 61 19.27 2.54 -15.01
N GLU A 62 18.68 2.50 -16.20
CA GLU A 62 17.26 2.84 -16.39
C GLU A 62 16.34 1.96 -15.53
N ARG A 63 16.54 0.63 -15.57
CA ARG A 63 15.78 -0.31 -14.75
C ARG A 63 15.96 -0.08 -13.25
N TRP A 64 17.18 0.28 -12.82
CA TRP A 64 17.47 0.61 -11.43
C TRP A 64 16.73 1.86 -10.98
N ASN A 65 16.74 2.93 -11.79
CA ASN A 65 16.04 4.16 -11.48
C ASN A 65 14.53 3.94 -11.39
N ALA A 66 13.95 3.17 -12.31
CA ALA A 66 12.54 2.79 -12.24
C ALA A 66 12.20 1.97 -10.98
N PHE A 67 13.07 1.03 -10.59
CA PHE A 67 12.94 0.29 -9.34
C PHE A 67 13.02 1.22 -8.12
N ALA A 68 14.03 2.08 -8.06
CA ALA A 68 14.27 2.98 -6.94
C ALA A 68 13.10 3.94 -6.76
N GLN A 69 12.60 4.54 -7.85
CA GLN A 69 11.41 5.40 -7.81
C GLN A 69 10.18 4.66 -7.28
N ALA A 70 9.91 3.44 -7.78
CA ALA A 70 8.80 2.63 -7.31
C ALA A 70 8.95 2.22 -5.82
N ALA A 71 10.17 1.91 -5.39
CA ALA A 71 10.47 1.54 -4.01
C ALA A 71 10.33 2.72 -3.04
N THR A 72 10.79 3.92 -3.44
CA THR A 72 10.55 5.16 -2.69
C THR A 72 9.06 5.45 -2.57
N ALA A 73 8.31 5.41 -3.67
CA ALA A 73 6.86 5.63 -3.65
C ALA A 73 6.15 4.63 -2.72
N TYR A 74 6.51 3.35 -2.79
CA TYR A 74 6.01 2.33 -1.88
C TYR A 74 6.32 2.64 -0.41
N ALA A 75 7.57 2.99 -0.09
CA ALA A 75 8.00 3.29 1.27
C ALA A 75 7.27 4.51 1.85
N THR A 76 7.04 5.54 1.04
CA THR A 76 6.30 6.74 1.45
C THR A 76 4.81 6.48 1.66
N LEU A 77 4.18 5.67 0.80
CA LEU A 77 2.74 5.42 0.84
C LEU A 77 2.33 4.33 1.83
N SER A 78 3.23 3.41 2.18
CA SER A 78 2.89 2.29 3.04
C SER A 78 2.43 2.73 4.45
N PRO A 79 3.11 3.66 5.16
CA PRO A 79 2.64 4.18 6.44
C PRO A 79 1.28 4.88 6.36
N LEU A 80 1.03 5.63 5.28
CA LEU A 80 -0.28 6.25 5.02
C LEU A 80 -1.39 5.18 4.95
N GLY A 81 -1.12 4.07 4.25
CA GLY A 81 -2.06 2.95 4.16
C GLY A 81 -2.38 2.32 5.52
N GLU A 82 -1.38 2.12 6.39
CA GLU A 82 -1.62 1.65 7.76
C GLU A 82 -2.48 2.65 8.54
N CYS A 83 -2.13 3.93 8.52
CA CYS A 83 -2.86 4.96 9.24
C CYS A 83 -4.34 5.03 8.82
N VAL A 84 -4.62 5.02 7.52
CA VAL A 84 -5.99 5.07 6.99
C VAL A 84 -6.80 3.84 7.43
N VAL A 85 -6.23 2.64 7.37
CA VAL A 85 -6.92 1.42 7.80
C VAL A 85 -7.22 1.47 9.30
N ARG A 86 -6.28 1.93 10.12
CA ARG A 86 -6.50 2.07 11.57
C ARG A 86 -7.56 3.13 11.89
N ALA A 87 -7.54 4.25 11.17
CA ALA A 87 -8.48 5.35 11.38
C ALA A 87 -9.92 4.98 11.01
N ASN A 88 -10.12 4.24 9.92
CA ASN A 88 -11.45 3.80 9.51
C ASN A 88 -11.42 2.45 8.77
N PRO A 89 -11.34 1.32 9.51
CA PRO A 89 -11.23 0.01 8.88
C PRO A 89 -12.51 -0.37 8.11
N GLY A 90 -13.67 0.15 8.52
CA GLY A 90 -14.93 -0.05 7.79
C GLY A 90 -14.91 0.61 6.41
N ALA A 91 -14.49 1.87 6.31
CA ALA A 91 -14.38 2.58 5.03
C ALA A 91 -13.29 1.97 4.14
N ALA A 92 -12.15 1.58 4.71
CA ALA A 92 -11.10 0.90 3.99
C ALA A 92 -11.60 -0.42 3.37
N LEU A 93 -12.30 -1.26 4.13
CA LEU A 93 -12.86 -2.50 3.59
C LEU A 93 -13.93 -2.25 2.52
N ARG A 94 -14.75 -1.20 2.67
CA ARG A 94 -15.73 -0.83 1.64
C ARG A 94 -15.05 -0.48 0.31
N LEU A 95 -13.96 0.30 0.33
CA LEU A 95 -13.15 0.56 -0.86
C LEU A 95 -12.67 -0.74 -1.50
N LEU A 96 -12.10 -1.65 -0.71
CA LEU A 96 -11.53 -2.90 -1.20
C LEU A 96 -12.59 -3.89 -1.75
N ARG A 97 -13.88 -3.61 -1.54
CA ARG A 97 -15.00 -4.39 -2.10
C ARG A 97 -15.57 -3.82 -3.38
N THR A 98 -15.17 -2.62 -3.79
CA THR A 98 -15.63 -2.06 -5.05
C THR A 98 -14.91 -2.73 -6.22
N PRO A 99 -15.53 -2.79 -7.41
CA PRO A 99 -14.80 -3.09 -8.63
C PRO A 99 -13.67 -2.07 -8.84
N VAL A 100 -12.53 -2.53 -9.35
CA VAL A 100 -11.38 -1.67 -9.68
C VAL A 100 -11.72 -0.81 -10.91
N GLU A 101 -11.24 0.43 -10.93
CA GLU A 101 -11.45 1.42 -12.01
C GLU A 101 -12.93 1.78 -12.23
N SER A 102 -13.74 1.70 -11.18
CA SER A 102 -15.19 2.01 -11.21
C SER A 102 -15.54 3.36 -10.58
N ASP A 103 -16.79 3.79 -10.76
CA ASP A 103 -17.33 4.97 -10.08
C ASP A 103 -17.63 4.66 -8.60
N GLU A 104 -17.98 3.43 -8.27
CA GLU A 104 -18.13 2.96 -6.90
C GLU A 104 -16.80 3.10 -6.14
N GLU A 105 -15.68 2.75 -6.77
CA GLU A 105 -14.35 2.94 -6.19
C GLU A 105 -14.07 4.42 -5.93
N LYS A 106 -14.35 5.28 -6.92
CA LYS A 106 -14.16 6.72 -6.80
C LYS A 106 -14.96 7.28 -5.62
N ASN A 107 -16.22 6.87 -5.47
CA ASN A 107 -17.09 7.30 -4.39
C ASN A 107 -16.61 6.76 -3.03
N ALA A 108 -16.16 5.50 -2.97
CA ALA A 108 -15.61 4.90 -1.76
C ALA A 108 -14.33 5.62 -1.29
N ILE A 109 -13.49 6.08 -2.22
CA ILE A 109 -12.32 6.91 -1.90
C ILE A 109 -12.75 8.27 -1.32
N GLY A 110 -13.79 8.90 -1.87
CA GLY A 110 -14.36 10.12 -1.28
C GLY A 110 -14.77 9.91 0.19
N GLY A 111 -15.31 8.73 0.52
CA GLY A 111 -15.66 8.33 1.88
C GLY A 111 -14.47 8.15 2.83
N LEU A 112 -13.23 8.14 2.35
CA LEU A 112 -12.01 8.10 3.16
C LEU A 112 -11.46 9.49 3.50
N GLY A 113 -12.06 10.57 2.98
CA GLY A 113 -11.52 11.93 3.05
C GLY A 113 -11.01 12.36 4.43
N THR A 114 -11.81 12.18 5.49
CA THR A 114 -11.41 12.54 6.86
C THR A 114 -10.21 11.74 7.36
N ALA A 115 -10.16 10.43 7.08
CA ALA A 115 -9.04 9.58 7.46
C ALA A 115 -7.77 9.97 6.69
N LEU A 116 -7.89 10.26 5.39
CA LEU A 116 -6.77 10.72 4.57
C LEU A 116 -6.20 12.04 5.09
N THR A 117 -7.04 13.04 5.34
CA THR A 117 -6.60 14.33 5.87
C THR A 117 -5.91 14.21 7.23
N GLY A 118 -6.40 13.32 8.11
CA GLY A 118 -5.77 13.08 9.42
C GLY A 118 -4.46 12.29 9.36
N CYS A 119 -4.22 11.54 8.28
CA CYS A 119 -3.06 10.66 8.13
C CYS A 119 -1.94 11.25 7.26
N VAL A 120 -2.22 12.30 6.49
CA VAL A 120 -1.19 13.02 5.72
C VAL A 120 -0.49 14.02 6.65
N ALA A 121 0.84 14.01 6.65
CA ALA A 121 1.63 14.96 7.41
C ALA A 121 1.30 16.41 7.00
N THR A 122 1.15 17.30 7.99
CA THR A 122 0.82 18.71 7.77
C THR A 122 1.79 19.36 6.78
N GLY A 123 1.25 19.99 5.72
CA GLY A 123 2.02 20.72 4.72
C GLY A 123 2.57 19.88 3.56
N ALA A 124 2.34 18.56 3.52
CA ALA A 124 2.75 17.72 2.40
C ALA A 124 1.60 17.54 1.38
N PRO A 125 1.78 17.89 0.09
CA PRO A 125 0.78 17.58 -0.93
C PRO A 125 0.74 16.06 -1.16
N LEU A 126 -0.42 15.45 -0.95
CA LEU A 126 -0.64 14.05 -1.30
C LEU A 126 -1.03 13.93 -2.78
N SER A 127 -0.04 13.72 -3.64
CA SER A 127 -0.27 13.32 -5.04
C SER A 127 -0.16 11.81 -5.16
N VAL A 128 -1.28 11.11 -4.94
CA VAL A 128 -1.37 9.65 -5.09
C VAL A 128 -2.45 9.29 -6.09
N ASN A 129 -2.13 8.42 -7.03
CA ASN A 129 -3.15 7.92 -7.95
C ASN A 129 -4.04 6.86 -7.28
N ARG A 130 -5.20 6.60 -7.90
CA ARG A 130 -6.22 5.69 -7.38
C ARG A 130 -5.67 4.28 -7.11
N PHE A 131 -4.94 3.73 -8.06
CA PHE A 131 -4.34 2.40 -7.96
C PHE A 131 -3.38 2.29 -6.78
N ALA A 132 -2.48 3.26 -6.61
CA ALA A 132 -1.50 3.27 -5.54
C ALA A 132 -2.17 3.46 -4.16
N LEU A 133 -3.21 4.29 -4.09
CA LEU A 133 -4.00 4.47 -2.87
C LEU A 133 -4.72 3.18 -2.47
N ARG A 134 -5.47 2.57 -3.39
CA ARG A 134 -6.14 1.28 -3.14
C ARG A 134 -5.14 0.21 -2.74
N GLY A 135 -4.04 0.09 -3.49
CA GLY A 135 -3.03 -0.92 -3.27
C GLY A 135 -2.32 -0.80 -1.91
N THR A 136 -1.98 0.43 -1.48
CA THR A 136 -1.38 0.63 -0.15
C THR A 136 -2.38 0.34 0.98
N ILE A 137 -3.65 0.67 0.78
CA ILE A 137 -4.71 0.32 1.74
C ILE A 137 -4.87 -1.21 1.80
N ALA A 138 -5.00 -1.90 0.66
CA ALA A 138 -5.14 -3.35 0.59
C ALA A 138 -4.00 -4.08 1.31
N LEU A 139 -2.76 -3.69 0.99
CA LEU A 139 -1.56 -4.29 1.59
C LEU A 139 -1.56 -4.16 3.10
N ASN A 140 -1.77 -2.95 3.61
CA ASN A 140 -1.71 -2.72 5.05
C ASN A 140 -2.94 -3.26 5.77
N PHE A 141 -4.11 -3.30 5.10
CA PHE A 141 -5.29 -3.96 5.63
C PHE A 141 -5.02 -5.44 5.89
N TYR A 142 -4.50 -6.15 4.89
CA TYR A 142 -4.20 -7.57 5.05
C TYR A 142 -3.15 -7.81 6.13
N ARG A 143 -2.07 -7.01 6.14
CA ARG A 143 -1.01 -7.11 7.15
C ARG A 143 -1.53 -6.89 8.57
N LEU A 144 -2.40 -5.89 8.77
CA LEU A 144 -3.02 -5.61 10.08
C LEU A 144 -3.99 -6.73 10.49
N ALA A 145 -4.79 -7.23 9.54
CA ALA A 145 -5.75 -8.30 9.81
C ALA A 145 -5.07 -9.60 10.25
N MET A 146 -3.91 -9.90 9.67
CA MET A 146 -3.13 -11.12 9.94
C MET A 146 -2.09 -10.94 11.06
N ALA A 147 -1.91 -9.73 11.59
CA ALA A 147 -0.91 -9.48 12.62
C ALA A 147 -1.33 -10.04 14.00
N PRO A 148 -0.36 -10.53 14.80
CA PRO A 148 -0.63 -10.98 16.15
C PRO A 148 -1.10 -9.83 17.03
N ARG A 149 -1.95 -10.15 18.00
CA ARG A 149 -2.44 -9.15 18.97
C ARG A 149 -1.52 -9.14 20.18
N VAL A 150 -1.09 -7.94 20.57
CA VAL A 150 -0.35 -7.73 21.81
C VAL A 150 -1.36 -7.86 22.94
N THR A 151 -1.29 -8.93 23.72
CA THR A 151 -2.02 -9.03 24.99
C THR A 151 -1.49 -7.93 25.91
N ALA A 152 -2.38 -7.25 26.67
CA ALA A 152 -2.04 -6.15 27.58
C ALA A 152 -1.11 -6.52 28.78
N ALA A 153 -0.37 -7.63 28.70
CA ALA A 153 0.62 -8.05 29.68
C ALA A 153 2.00 -7.52 29.29
N GLY A 154 2.30 -6.29 29.69
CA GLY A 154 3.61 -5.68 29.45
C GLY A 154 3.79 -4.24 29.93
N ALA A 155 2.89 -3.73 30.78
CA ALA A 155 3.13 -2.50 31.52
C ALA A 155 3.68 -2.87 32.91
N ASN A 156 5.01 -3.01 33.01
CA ASN A 156 5.75 -2.95 34.27
C ASN A 156 6.71 -1.76 34.20
#